data_AF-A0A6A8QEY6-F1
#
_entry.id   AF-A0A6A8QEY6-F1
#
_cell.length_a   1.000
_cell.length_b   1.000
_cell.length_c   1.000
_cell.angle_alpha   90.00
_cell.angle_beta   90.00
_cell.angle_gamma   90.00
#
_symmetry.space_group_name_H-M   'P 1'
#
loop_
_entity.id
_entity.type
_entity.pdbx_description
1 polymer ?
#
loop_
_entity_poly.entity_id
_entity_poly.type
_entity_poly.pdbx_seq_one_letter_code
_entity_poly.pdbx_strand_id
1 'polypeptide(L)'
;MSAPDDQVIARHLSDREDSRGANVIELVERGRTIWGSRSAYLPGTVTVLWRRQRPDAGPALIVGGYTGGSHCSYDVIAIDLDADQPVQVLSMCNHDLPQVTTDDAGQPRFGLFFDIEGFNAASAIVAGVEIPMRWDGDQFIADPERLLTPPPDRARMDRIDQTIRRELAAWSFDDYRAGIGFDATAPETNQALLGLILEGHAVEARALLFRAWPDRIAGRDRYWDDFCGAVVHHRLWRQLGLAAIVPVDRLP
;
A
#
# COMPACT_ATOMS: atom_id res chain seq x y z
N MET A 1 -20.80 27.37 -19.68
CA MET A 1 -20.70 25.90 -19.58
C MET A 1 -21.06 25.52 -18.16
N SER A 2 -22.27 25.00 -17.96
CA SER A 2 -22.73 24.54 -16.65
C SER A 2 -22.07 23.20 -16.37
N ALA A 3 -21.41 23.06 -15.21
CA ALA A 3 -20.98 21.74 -14.74
C ALA A 3 -22.23 20.85 -14.56
N PRO A 4 -22.17 19.55 -14.86
CA PRO A 4 -23.31 18.66 -14.66
C PRO A 4 -23.75 18.68 -13.19
N ASP A 5 -25.05 18.86 -12.95
CA ASP A 5 -25.69 19.15 -11.65
C ASP A 5 -25.52 18.06 -10.54
N ASP A 6 -24.77 16.99 -10.81
CA ASP A 6 -24.55 15.85 -9.91
C ASP A 6 -23.08 15.56 -9.60
N GLN A 7 -22.17 16.48 -9.97
CA GLN A 7 -20.75 16.28 -9.69
C GLN A 7 -20.42 16.68 -8.25
N VAL A 8 -19.95 15.71 -7.46
CA VAL A 8 -19.22 15.98 -6.20
C VAL A 8 -17.87 16.54 -6.59
N ILE A 9 -17.58 17.76 -6.17
CA ILE A 9 -16.32 18.45 -6.43
C ILE A 9 -15.58 18.59 -5.11
N ALA A 10 -14.36 18.06 -5.04
CA ALA A 10 -13.45 18.40 -3.96
C ALA A 10 -12.93 19.83 -4.21
N ARG A 11 -13.23 20.75 -3.30
CA ARG A 11 -12.75 22.13 -3.29
C ARG A 11 -11.73 22.29 -2.18
N HIS A 12 -10.61 22.89 -2.54
CA HIS A 12 -9.66 23.38 -1.56
C HIS A 12 -10.09 24.77 -1.10
N LEU A 13 -10.14 25.00 0.21
CA LEU A 13 -10.36 26.33 0.77
C LEU A 13 -9.01 26.96 1.16
N SER A 14 -8.39 27.67 0.22
CA SER A 14 -7.09 28.35 0.41
C SER A 14 -7.12 29.47 1.43
N ASP A 15 -8.29 30.07 1.67
CA ASP A 15 -8.38 31.34 2.41
C ASP A 15 -8.65 31.14 3.92
N ARG A 16 -8.64 29.88 4.38
CA ARG A 16 -8.72 29.51 5.80
C ARG A 16 -7.46 28.79 6.25
N GLU A 17 -6.29 29.34 5.93
CA GLU A 17 -5.10 29.07 6.73
C GLU A 17 -5.41 29.54 8.16
N ASP A 18 -5.83 28.61 9.03
CA ASP A 18 -5.64 28.85 10.45
C ASP A 18 -4.13 28.93 10.72
N SER A 19 -3.76 29.55 11.83
CA SER A 19 -2.36 29.76 12.26
C SER A 19 -1.47 28.50 12.33
N ARG A 20 -1.99 27.31 11.99
CA ARG A 20 -1.29 26.02 11.99
C ARG A 20 -1.09 25.43 10.58
N GLY A 21 -1.50 26.10 9.50
CA GLY A 21 -1.17 25.71 8.12
C GLY A 21 -1.83 24.43 7.61
N ALA A 22 -2.98 24.03 8.18
CA ALA A 22 -3.73 22.88 7.70
C ALA A 22 -4.63 23.25 6.52
N ASN A 23 -4.49 22.54 5.38
CA ASN A 23 -5.40 22.66 4.25
C ASN A 23 -6.79 22.13 4.64
N VAL A 24 -7.85 22.79 4.18
CA VAL A 24 -9.22 22.30 4.34
C VAL A 24 -9.71 21.78 2.99
N ILE A 25 -10.03 20.49 2.91
CA ILE A 25 -10.78 19.93 1.78
C ILE A 25 -12.25 20.00 2.13
N GLU A 26 -13.04 20.61 1.26
CA GLU A 26 -14.49 20.49 1.27
C GLU A 26 -14.95 19.65 0.08
N LEU A 27 -15.71 18.60 0.33
CA LEU A 27 -16.50 17.97 -0.71
C LEU A 27 -17.77 18.79 -0.88
N VAL A 28 -18.03 19.24 -2.11
CA VAL A 28 -19.18 20.08 -2.42
C VAL A 28 -20.04 19.40 -3.48
N GLU A 29 -21.33 19.24 -3.19
CA GLU A 29 -22.34 18.79 -4.15
C GLU A 29 -23.41 19.86 -4.28
N ARG A 30 -23.74 20.27 -5.51
CA ARG A 30 -24.76 21.31 -5.80
C ARG A 30 -24.56 22.61 -4.99
N GLY A 31 -23.31 23.00 -4.78
CA GLY A 31 -22.94 24.22 -4.05
C GLY A 31 -23.06 24.12 -2.52
N ARG A 32 -23.33 22.92 -1.97
CA ARG A 32 -23.34 22.66 -0.53
C ARG A 32 -22.15 21.80 -0.12
N THR A 33 -21.46 22.21 0.93
CA THR A 33 -20.43 21.38 1.57
C THR A 33 -21.10 20.17 2.19
N ILE A 34 -20.76 18.99 1.69
CA ILE A 34 -21.24 17.69 2.16
C ILE A 34 -20.25 17.02 3.11
N TRP A 35 -18.99 17.46 3.11
CA TRP A 35 -17.97 17.02 4.08
C TRP A 35 -16.81 18.02 4.08
N GLY A 36 -16.15 18.20 5.23
CA GLY A 36 -14.98 19.07 5.38
C GLY A 36 -13.92 18.45 6.29
N SER A 37 -12.67 18.35 5.83
CA SER A 37 -11.56 17.88 6.65
C SER A 37 -10.38 18.84 6.63
N ARG A 38 -9.77 19.02 7.81
CA ARG A 38 -8.50 19.72 8.00
C ARG A 38 -7.38 18.70 7.81
N SER A 39 -6.91 18.53 6.58
CA SER A 39 -5.82 17.62 6.29
C SER A 39 -4.87 18.21 5.25
N ALA A 40 -3.59 17.88 5.38
CA ALA A 40 -2.47 18.51 4.67
C ALA A 40 -2.37 18.16 3.17
N TYR A 41 -3.48 17.86 2.50
CA TYR A 41 -3.47 17.53 1.08
C TYR A 41 -3.18 18.77 0.23
N LEU A 42 -2.46 18.58 -0.88
CA LEU A 42 -2.19 19.68 -1.80
C LEU A 42 -3.48 20.11 -2.52
N PRO A 43 -3.69 21.42 -2.77
CA PRO A 43 -4.83 21.92 -3.52
C PRO A 43 -4.99 21.20 -4.88
N GLY A 44 -6.21 20.77 -5.22
CA GLY A 44 -6.52 20.18 -6.53
C GLY A 44 -6.09 18.71 -6.73
N THR A 45 -5.67 18.02 -5.67
CA THR A 45 -5.18 16.63 -5.76
C THR A 45 -6.13 15.57 -5.20
N VAL A 46 -7.37 15.97 -4.89
CA VAL A 46 -8.39 15.08 -4.33
C VAL A 46 -9.31 14.60 -5.45
N THR A 47 -9.44 13.29 -5.59
CA THR A 47 -10.21 12.63 -6.63
C THR A 47 -11.27 11.73 -6.01
N VAL A 48 -12.52 11.82 -6.46
CA VAL A 48 -13.55 10.83 -6.11
C VAL A 48 -13.24 9.55 -6.88
N LEU A 49 -12.91 8.48 -6.15
CA LEU A 49 -12.58 7.18 -6.74
C LEU A 49 -13.84 6.34 -6.96
N TRP A 50 -14.82 6.48 -6.06
CA TRP A 50 -16.07 5.73 -6.13
C TRP A 50 -17.17 6.42 -5.30
N ARG A 51 -18.42 6.20 -5.71
CA ARG A 51 -19.63 6.70 -5.05
C ARG A 51 -20.64 5.58 -4.87
N ARG A 52 -21.23 5.52 -3.67
CA ARG A 52 -22.29 4.56 -3.34
C ARG A 52 -23.47 4.66 -4.30
N GLN A 53 -23.83 3.53 -4.91
CA GLN A 53 -24.98 3.41 -5.81
C GLN A 53 -26.23 2.84 -5.12
N ARG A 54 -26.06 2.16 -3.97
CA ARG A 54 -27.15 1.55 -3.18
C ARG A 54 -26.94 1.81 -1.69
N PRO A 55 -27.99 2.00 -0.88
CA PRO A 55 -27.86 2.40 0.53
C PRO A 55 -26.99 1.47 1.39
N ASP A 56 -26.97 0.18 1.06
CA ASP A 56 -26.27 -0.90 1.77
C ASP A 56 -24.88 -1.24 1.20
N ALA A 57 -24.47 -0.56 0.13
CA ALA A 57 -23.23 -0.85 -0.59
C ALA A 57 -22.09 0.06 -0.13
N GLY A 58 -21.49 -0.21 1.03
CA GLY A 58 -20.24 0.46 1.45
C GLY A 58 -20.39 1.88 2.04
N PRO A 59 -19.27 2.62 2.18
CA PRO A 59 -19.28 4.01 2.61
C PRO A 59 -20.02 4.87 1.59
N ALA A 60 -20.35 6.13 1.89
CA ALA A 60 -20.99 7.00 0.91
C ALA A 60 -20.06 7.36 -0.26
N LEU A 61 -18.79 7.62 0.06
CA LEU A 61 -17.75 7.99 -0.90
C LEU A 61 -16.43 7.32 -0.56
N ILE A 62 -15.65 7.06 -1.61
CA ILE A 62 -14.22 6.76 -1.49
C ILE A 62 -13.49 7.84 -2.28
N VAL A 63 -12.58 8.53 -1.62
CA VAL A 63 -11.78 9.58 -2.24
C VAL A 63 -10.30 9.26 -2.09
N GLY A 64 -9.51 9.65 -3.08
CA GLY A 64 -8.07 9.61 -3.06
C GLY A 64 -7.51 11.03 -2.92
N GLY A 65 -6.43 11.23 -2.20
CA GLY A 65 -5.81 12.55 -2.05
C GLY A 65 -4.29 12.46 -1.95
N TYR A 66 -3.58 13.35 -2.64
CA TYR A 66 -2.12 13.43 -2.56
C TYR A 66 -1.67 14.10 -1.25
N THR A 67 -0.92 13.37 -0.44
CA THR A 67 -0.49 13.83 0.89
C THR A 67 0.83 14.59 0.89
N GLY A 68 1.52 14.68 -0.24
CA GLY A 68 2.89 15.21 -0.29
C GLY A 68 3.96 14.15 -0.07
N GLY A 69 5.22 14.59 0.02
CA GLY A 69 6.40 13.73 0.15
C GLY A 69 7.23 13.65 -1.13
N SER A 70 8.48 13.18 -1.01
CA SER A 70 9.40 12.91 -2.13
C SER A 70 9.00 11.68 -2.97
N HIS A 71 8.00 10.96 -2.52
CA HIS A 71 7.68 9.59 -2.91
C HIS A 71 6.23 9.42 -3.37
N CYS A 72 5.62 10.51 -3.84
CA CYS A 72 4.26 10.52 -4.36
C CYS A 72 3.23 9.79 -3.47
N SER A 73 3.17 10.13 -2.17
CA SER A 73 2.26 9.46 -1.24
C SER A 73 0.81 9.92 -1.43
N TYR A 74 -0.12 8.97 -1.33
CA TYR A 74 -1.55 9.22 -1.43
C TYR A 74 -2.29 8.54 -0.27
N ASP A 75 -3.38 9.16 0.16
CA ASP A 75 -4.37 8.49 1.02
C ASP A 75 -5.57 8.04 0.20
N VAL A 76 -6.13 6.90 0.59
CA VAL A 76 -7.48 6.45 0.25
C VAL A 76 -8.36 6.65 1.48
N ILE A 77 -9.46 7.36 1.33
CA ILE A 77 -10.31 7.81 2.43
C ILE A 77 -11.73 7.31 2.21
N ALA A 78 -12.27 6.60 3.19
CA ALA A 78 -13.67 6.19 3.25
C ALA A 78 -14.48 7.24 4.02
N ILE A 79 -15.57 7.74 3.42
CA ILE A 79 -16.39 8.81 3.99
C ILE A 79 -17.84 8.36 4.03
N ASP A 80 -18.50 8.57 5.17
CA ASP A 80 -19.95 8.62 5.24
C ASP A 80 -20.39 10.08 5.41
N LEU A 81 -21.46 10.48 4.71
CA LEU A 81 -21.87 11.90 4.64
C LEU A 81 -22.57 12.36 5.92
N ASP A 82 -23.10 11.42 6.69
CA ASP A 82 -23.75 11.70 7.97
C ASP A 82 -22.76 11.69 9.15
N ALA A 83 -21.46 11.47 8.89
CA ALA A 83 -20.42 11.41 9.89
C ALA A 83 -19.54 12.68 9.90
N ASP A 84 -19.18 13.15 11.10
CA ASP A 84 -18.30 14.32 11.28
C ASP A 84 -16.82 14.05 10.97
N GLN A 85 -16.43 12.78 10.84
CA GLN A 85 -15.05 12.33 10.59
C GLN A 85 -15.03 11.26 9.49
N PRO A 86 -13.92 11.13 8.73
CA PRO A 86 -13.78 10.01 7.81
C PRO A 86 -13.87 8.70 8.58
N VAL A 87 -14.49 7.70 7.96
CA VAL A 87 -14.63 6.36 8.53
C VAL A 87 -13.26 5.69 8.62
N GLN A 88 -12.44 5.87 7.59
CA GLN A 88 -11.10 5.30 7.54
C GLN A 88 -10.18 6.13 6.63
N VAL A 89 -8.90 6.17 6.97
CA VAL A 89 -7.82 6.71 6.13
C VAL A 89 -6.74 5.66 5.98
N LEU A 90 -6.45 5.26 4.75
CA LEU A 90 -5.41 4.30 4.38
C LEU A 90 -4.33 5.03 3.58
N SER A 91 -3.14 5.16 4.15
CA SER A 91 -2.01 5.83 3.50
C SER A 91 -1.17 4.85 2.69
N MET A 92 -0.80 5.26 1.47
CA MET A 92 0.08 4.55 0.55
C MET A 92 1.27 5.44 0.19
N CYS A 93 2.43 4.85 -0.02
CA CYS A 93 3.60 5.52 -0.58
C CYS A 93 3.88 4.99 -1.99
N ASN A 94 4.56 5.80 -2.80
CA ASN A 94 5.14 5.42 -4.10
C ASN A 94 4.19 4.73 -5.08
N HIS A 95 2.90 5.11 -5.10
CA HIS A 95 1.94 4.47 -5.99
C HIS A 95 0.81 5.40 -6.42
N ASP A 96 0.24 5.16 -7.59
CA ASP A 96 -0.98 5.83 -8.05
C ASP A 96 -2.19 5.45 -7.18
N LEU A 97 -3.21 6.32 -7.19
CA LEU A 97 -4.50 6.02 -6.58
C LEU A 97 -5.09 4.74 -7.15
N PRO A 98 -5.68 3.87 -6.31
CA PRO A 98 -6.16 2.59 -6.79
C PRO A 98 -7.42 2.76 -7.61
N GLN A 99 -7.60 1.87 -8.58
CA GLN A 99 -8.87 1.74 -9.25
C GLN A 99 -9.86 1.03 -8.33
N VAL A 100 -10.96 1.70 -8.00
CA VAL A 100 -12.05 1.09 -7.23
C VAL A 100 -13.03 0.41 -8.18
N THR A 101 -13.29 -0.86 -7.90
CA THR A 101 -14.26 -1.72 -8.58
C THR A 101 -15.36 -2.13 -7.61
N THR A 102 -16.37 -2.85 -8.06
CA THR A 102 -17.42 -3.40 -7.19
C THR A 102 -17.54 -4.91 -7.41
N ASP A 103 -17.87 -5.64 -6.35
CA ASP A 103 -18.31 -7.04 -6.47
C ASP A 103 -19.79 -7.15 -6.90
N ASP A 104 -20.29 -8.38 -7.01
CA ASP A 104 -21.69 -8.68 -7.38
C ASP A 104 -22.70 -8.11 -6.38
N ALA A 105 -22.28 -7.95 -5.11
CA ALA A 105 -23.04 -7.29 -4.06
C ALA A 105 -22.83 -5.76 -4.06
N GLY A 106 -22.23 -5.19 -5.12
CA GLY A 106 -21.99 -3.76 -5.28
C GLY A 106 -21.03 -3.17 -4.24
N GLN A 107 -20.38 -4.00 -3.42
CA GLN A 107 -19.45 -3.54 -2.40
C GLN A 107 -18.14 -3.11 -3.06
N PRO A 108 -17.54 -1.99 -2.64
CA PRO A 108 -16.29 -1.52 -3.23
C PRO A 108 -15.13 -2.48 -2.94
N ARG A 109 -14.29 -2.69 -3.96
CA ARG A 109 -13.07 -3.50 -3.94
C ARG A 109 -11.93 -2.76 -4.63
N PHE A 110 -10.72 -2.83 -4.09
CA PHE A 110 -9.53 -2.25 -4.72
C PHE A 110 -8.26 -2.93 -4.21
N GLY A 111 -7.13 -2.73 -4.88
CA GLY A 111 -5.80 -3.12 -4.38
C GLY A 111 -5.17 -1.96 -3.63
N LEU A 112 -4.72 -2.17 -2.39
CA LEU A 112 -3.94 -1.19 -1.63
C LEU A 112 -2.46 -1.56 -1.74
N PHE A 113 -1.63 -0.66 -2.25
CA PHE A 113 -0.21 -0.94 -2.40
C PHE A 113 0.48 -1.02 -1.03
N PHE A 114 1.10 -2.15 -0.75
CA PHE A 114 1.93 -2.39 0.42
C PHE A 114 3.37 -2.42 -0.02
N ASP A 115 4.16 -1.48 0.48
CA ASP A 115 5.55 -1.33 0.15
C ASP A 115 6.42 -1.40 1.41
N ILE A 116 7.73 -1.57 1.23
CA ILE A 116 8.71 -1.53 2.33
C ILE A 116 9.75 -0.43 2.06
N GLU A 117 9.26 0.79 1.88
CA GLU A 117 10.07 1.99 1.68
C GLU A 117 11.21 2.12 2.72
N GLY A 118 12.40 2.49 2.24
CA GLY A 118 13.58 2.69 3.07
C GLY A 118 14.26 1.40 3.56
N PHE A 119 13.71 0.22 3.27
CA PHE A 119 14.43 -1.04 3.51
C PHE A 119 15.73 -1.04 2.71
N ASN A 120 16.85 -1.30 3.38
CA ASN A 120 18.19 -1.19 2.83
C ASN A 120 18.42 0.16 2.11
N ALA A 121 18.05 1.28 2.74
CA ALA A 121 18.32 2.63 2.22
C ALA A 121 17.82 2.91 0.78
N ALA A 122 16.94 2.07 0.25
CA ALA A 122 16.38 2.23 -1.09
C ALA A 122 15.48 3.47 -1.10
N SER A 123 15.92 4.53 -1.79
CA SER A 123 15.25 5.83 -1.79
C SER A 123 14.40 6.10 -3.03
N ALA A 124 14.25 5.16 -3.96
CA ALA A 124 13.54 5.43 -5.23
C ALA A 124 12.81 4.24 -5.86
N ILE A 125 13.32 3.02 -5.70
CA ILE A 125 12.68 1.82 -6.24
C ILE A 125 12.16 1.00 -5.08
N VAL A 126 10.86 1.12 -4.83
CA VAL A 126 10.22 0.44 -3.72
C VAL A 126 9.58 -0.84 -4.22
N ALA A 127 10.01 -1.96 -3.65
CA ALA A 127 9.30 -3.22 -3.79
C ALA A 127 7.96 -3.10 -3.07
N GLY A 128 6.88 -3.36 -3.79
CA GLY A 128 5.57 -3.42 -3.20
C GLY A 128 4.64 -4.37 -3.96
N VAL A 129 3.56 -4.72 -3.28
CA VAL A 129 2.55 -5.66 -3.75
C VAL A 129 1.19 -5.14 -3.34
N GLU A 130 0.17 -5.40 -4.17
CA GLU A 130 -1.19 -5.01 -3.83
C GLU A 130 -1.80 -5.96 -2.81
N ILE A 131 -2.36 -5.39 -1.74
CA ILE A 131 -3.25 -6.10 -0.82
C ILE A 131 -4.68 -5.92 -1.36
N PRO A 132 -5.38 -6.99 -1.75
CA PRO A 132 -6.77 -6.88 -2.14
C PRO A 132 -7.60 -6.46 -0.92
N MET A 133 -8.38 -5.40 -1.07
CA MET A 133 -9.20 -4.81 -0.04
C MET A 133 -10.67 -5.08 -0.27
N ARG A 134 -11.42 -5.21 0.83
CA ARG A 134 -12.87 -5.33 0.83
C ARG A 134 -13.50 -4.52 1.96
N TRP A 135 -14.71 -4.04 1.71
CA TRP A 135 -15.54 -3.49 2.78
C TRP A 135 -16.12 -4.61 3.64
N ASP A 136 -16.08 -4.47 4.96
CA ASP A 136 -16.68 -5.44 5.90
C ASP A 136 -18.03 -4.98 6.50
N GLY A 137 -18.46 -3.77 6.16
CA GLY A 137 -19.63 -3.12 6.72
C GLY A 137 -19.28 -1.83 7.47
N ASP A 138 -18.07 -1.74 8.01
CA ASP A 138 -17.60 -0.61 8.83
C ASP A 138 -16.30 -0.01 8.30
N GLN A 139 -15.39 -0.83 7.77
CA GLN A 139 -14.10 -0.36 7.26
C GLN A 139 -13.59 -1.22 6.09
N PHE A 140 -12.54 -0.75 5.42
CA PHE A 140 -11.79 -1.62 4.52
C PHE A 140 -10.84 -2.50 5.32
N ILE A 141 -10.91 -3.79 5.02
CA ILE A 141 -10.01 -4.83 5.53
C ILE A 141 -9.37 -5.57 4.37
N ALA A 142 -8.24 -6.24 4.64
CA ALA A 142 -7.65 -7.14 3.67
C ALA A 142 -8.63 -8.29 3.35
N ASP A 143 -8.64 -8.72 2.08
CA ASP A 143 -9.47 -9.81 1.59
C ASP A 143 -8.67 -11.13 1.63
N PRO A 144 -8.78 -11.93 2.71
CA PRO A 144 -7.92 -13.10 2.89
C PRO A 144 -8.11 -14.14 1.79
N GLU A 145 -9.31 -14.25 1.21
CA GLU A 145 -9.60 -15.23 0.14
C GLU A 145 -8.89 -14.89 -1.17
N ARG A 146 -8.63 -13.59 -1.40
CA ARG A 146 -7.88 -13.11 -2.57
C ARG A 146 -6.40 -12.93 -2.29
N LEU A 147 -6.05 -12.66 -1.04
CA LEU A 147 -4.68 -12.45 -0.59
C LEU A 147 -3.93 -13.78 -0.50
N LEU A 148 -4.52 -14.77 0.18
CA LEU A 148 -3.89 -16.08 0.38
C LEU A 148 -4.10 -16.94 -0.87
N THR A 149 -3.01 -17.41 -1.46
CA THR A 149 -3.05 -18.22 -2.67
C THR A 149 -2.70 -19.67 -2.35
N PRO A 150 -3.13 -20.64 -3.18
CA PRO A 150 -2.55 -21.98 -3.14
C PRO A 150 -1.03 -21.92 -3.31
N PRO A 151 -0.27 -22.88 -2.77
CA PRO A 151 1.17 -22.95 -2.95
C PRO A 151 1.56 -22.80 -4.43
N PRO A 152 2.52 -21.92 -4.75
CA PRO A 152 2.93 -21.68 -6.12
C PRO A 152 3.43 -22.97 -6.77
N ASP A 153 3.05 -23.18 -8.04
CA ASP A 153 3.57 -24.32 -8.79
C ASP A 153 5.09 -24.23 -8.98
N ARG A 154 5.70 -25.36 -9.35
CA ARG A 154 7.15 -25.44 -9.55
C ARG A 154 7.65 -24.45 -10.60
N ALA A 155 6.91 -24.24 -11.68
CA ALA A 155 7.35 -23.34 -12.74
C ALA A 155 7.37 -21.87 -12.27
N ARG A 156 6.42 -21.45 -11.45
CA ARG A 156 6.41 -20.14 -10.78
C ARG A 156 7.59 -20.03 -9.82
N MET A 157 7.83 -21.05 -9.00
CA MET A 157 8.97 -21.07 -8.07
C MET A 157 10.32 -21.01 -8.77
N ASP A 158 10.48 -21.73 -9.88
CA ASP A 158 11.73 -21.72 -10.66
C ASP A 158 11.97 -20.34 -11.30
N ARG A 159 10.91 -19.65 -11.76
CA ARG A 159 11.02 -18.26 -12.26
C ARG A 159 11.46 -17.30 -11.16
N ILE A 160 10.82 -17.38 -9.99
CA ILE A 160 11.17 -16.52 -8.84
C ILE A 160 12.64 -16.77 -8.42
N ASP A 161 13.06 -18.03 -8.32
CA ASP A 161 14.45 -18.39 -7.99
C ASP A 161 15.45 -17.79 -8.99
N GLN A 162 15.15 -17.88 -10.30
CA GLN A 162 16.03 -17.31 -11.33
C GLN A 162 16.12 -15.79 -11.25
N THR A 163 15.02 -15.10 -10.93
CA THR A 163 15.02 -13.65 -10.70
C THR A 163 15.91 -13.29 -9.51
N ILE A 164 15.66 -13.89 -8.36
CA ILE A 164 16.43 -13.63 -7.12
C ILE A 164 17.91 -13.91 -7.36
N ARG A 165 18.26 -15.07 -7.94
CA ARG A 165 19.67 -15.42 -8.23
C ARG A 165 20.36 -14.40 -9.12
N ARG A 166 19.68 -13.92 -10.15
CA ARG A 166 20.25 -12.98 -11.12
C ARG A 166 20.55 -11.64 -10.46
N GLU A 167 19.60 -11.13 -9.70
CA GLU A 167 19.74 -9.85 -9.01
C GLU A 167 20.80 -9.92 -7.91
N LEU A 168 20.77 -10.96 -7.07
CA LEU A 168 21.78 -11.15 -6.02
C LEU A 168 23.18 -11.46 -6.58
N ALA A 169 23.29 -12.11 -7.74
CA ALA A 169 24.59 -12.34 -8.39
C ALA A 169 25.25 -11.04 -8.89
N ALA A 170 24.48 -9.98 -9.11
CA ALA A 170 24.99 -8.67 -9.48
C ALA A 170 25.58 -7.91 -8.27
N TRP A 171 25.28 -8.34 -7.04
CA TRP A 171 25.82 -7.72 -5.84
C TRP A 171 27.33 -7.97 -5.71
N SER A 172 28.10 -6.90 -5.51
CA SER A 172 29.54 -7.02 -5.25
C SER A 172 29.84 -7.08 -3.75
N PHE A 173 30.92 -7.79 -3.39
CA PHE A 173 31.38 -7.89 -2.01
C PHE A 173 31.90 -6.55 -1.46
N ASP A 174 32.45 -5.71 -2.34
CA ASP A 174 32.99 -4.41 -1.97
C ASP A 174 31.87 -3.41 -1.60
N ASP A 175 30.72 -3.49 -2.27
CA ASP A 175 29.52 -2.71 -1.92
C ASP A 175 28.97 -3.09 -0.53
N TYR A 176 29.00 -4.39 -0.20
CA TYR A 176 28.59 -4.88 1.12
C TYR A 176 29.55 -4.44 2.26
N ARG A 177 30.87 -4.42 1.99
CA ARG A 177 31.88 -4.11 3.01
C ARG A 177 32.06 -2.62 3.28
N ALA A 178 31.73 -1.76 2.33
CA ALA A 178 32.01 -0.34 2.43
C ALA A 178 31.07 0.42 3.38
N GLY A 179 29.96 -0.20 3.82
CA GLY A 179 28.95 0.48 4.66
C GLY A 179 28.34 1.72 3.99
N ILE A 180 28.63 1.91 2.69
CA ILE A 180 28.01 2.89 1.83
C ILE A 180 26.60 2.34 1.64
N GLY A 181 25.61 3.13 2.05
CA GLY A 181 24.19 2.76 2.02
C GLY A 181 23.85 2.03 0.73
N PHE A 182 23.19 0.89 0.88
CA PHE A 182 22.72 -0.01 -0.16
C PHE A 182 22.08 0.75 -1.34
N ASP A 183 22.84 0.98 -2.41
CA ASP A 183 22.29 1.08 -3.77
C ASP A 183 22.14 -0.30 -4.42
N ALA A 184 22.51 -1.37 -3.70
CA ALA A 184 22.06 -2.74 -3.96
C ALA A 184 20.57 -2.88 -3.57
N THR A 185 19.73 -2.00 -4.13
CA THR A 185 18.30 -2.24 -4.19
C THR A 185 18.16 -3.57 -4.93
N ALA A 186 17.65 -4.59 -4.25
CA ALA A 186 17.20 -5.81 -4.91
C ALA A 186 15.68 -5.75 -5.00
N PRO A 187 15.12 -4.78 -5.75
CA PRO A 187 13.68 -4.56 -5.80
C PRO A 187 12.95 -5.80 -6.28
N GLU A 188 13.49 -6.56 -7.24
CA GLU A 188 12.82 -7.76 -7.76
C GLU A 188 12.79 -8.88 -6.70
N THR A 189 13.88 -9.06 -5.96
CA THR A 189 14.00 -9.99 -4.84
C THR A 189 13.06 -9.57 -3.72
N ASN A 190 13.12 -8.32 -3.30
CA ASN A 190 12.27 -7.78 -2.24
C ASN A 190 10.79 -7.94 -2.60
N GLN A 191 10.40 -7.63 -3.84
CA GLN A 191 9.02 -7.74 -4.32
C GLN A 191 8.58 -9.21 -4.37
N ALA A 192 9.44 -10.12 -4.84
CA ALA A 192 9.13 -11.54 -4.87
C ALA A 192 8.98 -12.15 -3.46
N LEU A 193 9.86 -11.79 -2.52
CA LEU A 193 9.78 -12.24 -1.14
C LEU A 193 8.54 -11.68 -0.44
N LEU A 194 8.27 -10.37 -0.61
CA LEU A 194 7.10 -9.72 -0.05
C LEU A 194 5.80 -10.34 -0.58
N GLY A 195 5.72 -10.58 -1.89
CA GLY A 195 4.56 -11.23 -2.51
C GLY A 195 4.32 -12.63 -1.95
N LEU A 196 5.36 -13.46 -1.87
CA LEU A 196 5.24 -14.79 -1.26
C LEU A 196 4.81 -14.73 0.21
N ILE A 197 5.35 -13.81 1.00
CA ILE A 197 4.97 -13.65 2.41
C ILE A 197 3.50 -13.26 2.52
N LEU A 198 3.06 -12.23 1.80
CA LEU A 198 1.66 -11.78 1.87
C LEU A 198 0.69 -12.82 1.33
N GLU A 199 1.10 -13.65 0.37
CA GLU A 199 0.32 -14.79 -0.14
C GLU A 199 0.26 -16.00 0.82
N GLY A 200 0.98 -15.97 1.95
CA GLY A 200 1.00 -17.03 2.96
C GLY A 200 2.15 -18.04 2.83
N HIS A 201 3.12 -17.78 1.96
CA HIS A 201 4.23 -18.69 1.61
C HIS A 201 5.58 -18.20 2.16
N ALA A 202 5.60 -17.75 3.42
CA ALA A 202 6.81 -17.18 4.05
C ALA A 202 7.96 -18.21 4.19
N VAL A 203 7.62 -19.50 4.34
CA VAL A 203 8.62 -20.58 4.42
C VAL A 203 9.35 -20.74 3.08
N GLU A 204 8.60 -20.72 1.99
CA GLU A 204 9.08 -20.80 0.62
C GLU A 204 9.92 -19.58 0.26
N ALA A 205 9.46 -18.39 0.65
CA ALA A 205 10.20 -17.13 0.48
C ALA A 205 11.59 -17.22 1.13
N ARG A 206 11.65 -17.66 2.40
CA ARG A 206 12.90 -17.84 3.12
C ARG A 206 13.80 -18.87 2.44
N ALA A 207 13.25 -20.02 2.07
CA ALA A 207 14.01 -21.09 1.42
C ALA A 207 14.61 -20.63 0.07
N LEU A 208 13.85 -19.86 -0.71
CA LEU A 208 14.32 -19.26 -1.96
C LEU A 208 15.48 -18.31 -1.73
N LEU A 209 15.30 -17.32 -0.85
CA LEU A 209 16.38 -16.38 -0.50
C LEU A 209 17.63 -17.15 -0.07
N PHE A 210 17.47 -18.13 0.81
CA PHE A 210 18.61 -18.82 1.40
C PHE A 210 19.38 -19.67 0.40
N ARG A 211 18.68 -20.22 -0.59
CA ARG A 211 19.27 -21.02 -1.67
C ARG A 211 19.85 -20.15 -2.79
N ALA A 212 19.33 -18.95 -2.98
CA ALA A 212 19.78 -18.01 -4.01
C ALA A 212 20.91 -17.09 -3.51
N TRP A 213 21.08 -16.97 -2.20
CA TRP A 213 22.09 -16.12 -1.58
C TRP A 213 23.51 -16.47 -2.07
N PRO A 214 24.30 -15.49 -2.55
CA PRO A 214 25.65 -15.77 -3.05
C PRO A 214 26.60 -16.16 -1.91
N ASP A 215 27.32 -17.29 -2.06
CA ASP A 215 28.30 -17.78 -1.07
C ASP A 215 29.39 -16.75 -0.71
N ARG A 216 29.69 -15.84 -1.64
CA ARG A 216 30.69 -14.79 -1.46
C ARG A 216 30.22 -13.64 -0.57
N ILE A 217 28.93 -13.56 -0.23
CA ILE A 217 28.33 -12.44 0.51
C ILE A 217 27.89 -12.95 1.89
N ALA A 218 28.37 -12.32 2.96
CA ALA A 218 27.90 -12.61 4.32
C ALA A 218 26.56 -11.90 4.61
N GLY A 219 25.91 -12.20 5.74
CA GLY A 219 24.78 -11.41 6.22
C GLY A 219 23.39 -11.82 5.73
N ARG A 220 23.25 -12.98 5.08
CA ARG A 220 21.96 -13.55 4.65
C ARG A 220 20.89 -13.53 5.74
N ASP A 221 21.22 -14.06 6.91
CA ASP A 221 20.25 -14.22 8.01
C ASP A 221 19.83 -12.84 8.52
N ARG A 222 20.79 -11.91 8.69
CA ARG A 222 20.50 -10.52 9.04
C ARG A 222 19.62 -9.83 8.00
N TYR A 223 19.89 -10.01 6.71
CA TYR A 223 19.06 -9.44 5.64
C TYR A 223 17.62 -9.95 5.76
N TRP A 224 17.44 -11.26 6.00
CA TRP A 224 16.11 -11.82 6.20
C TRP A 224 15.41 -11.23 7.42
N ASP A 225 16.11 -11.11 8.55
CA ASP A 225 15.55 -10.56 9.79
C ASP A 225 15.18 -9.08 9.62
N ASP A 226 16.07 -8.27 9.01
CA ASP A 226 15.83 -6.86 8.73
C ASP A 226 14.65 -6.69 7.73
N PHE A 227 14.56 -7.57 6.71
CA PHE A 227 13.46 -7.58 5.73
C PHE A 227 12.12 -7.88 6.40
N CYS A 228 12.06 -8.96 7.19
CA CYS A 228 10.86 -9.32 7.93
C CYS A 228 10.49 -8.22 8.93
N GLY A 229 11.49 -7.62 9.60
CA GLY A 229 11.35 -6.46 10.45
C GLY A 229 10.66 -5.31 9.72
N ALA A 230 11.12 -4.95 8.52
CA ALA A 230 10.49 -3.91 7.71
C ALA A 230 9.02 -4.23 7.39
N VAL A 231 8.71 -5.47 7.03
CA VAL A 231 7.33 -5.92 6.74
C VAL A 231 6.43 -5.78 7.97
N VAL A 232 6.82 -6.32 9.13
CA VAL A 232 5.95 -6.33 10.32
C VAL A 232 5.81 -4.96 10.99
N HIS A 233 6.82 -4.09 10.85
CA HIS A 233 6.75 -2.72 11.37
C HIS A 233 6.02 -1.75 10.43
N HIS A 234 5.78 -2.16 9.18
CA HIS A 234 5.03 -1.37 8.21
C HIS A 234 3.65 -0.97 8.77
N ARG A 235 3.22 0.26 8.51
CA ARG A 235 1.97 0.80 9.11
C ARG A 235 0.76 -0.03 8.73
N LEU A 236 0.65 -0.41 7.46
CA LEU A 236 -0.48 -1.19 6.95
C LEU A 236 -0.53 -2.60 7.56
N TRP A 237 0.61 -3.17 7.96
CA TRP A 237 0.65 -4.47 8.61
C TRP A 237 -0.20 -4.48 9.89
N ARG A 238 0.01 -3.45 10.73
CA ARG A 238 -0.75 -3.26 11.97
C ARG A 238 -2.17 -2.79 11.71
N GLN A 239 -2.36 -1.81 10.83
CA GLN A 239 -3.66 -1.21 10.56
C GLN A 239 -4.67 -2.22 9.97
N LEU A 240 -4.19 -3.16 9.14
CA LEU A 240 -5.02 -4.18 8.51
C LEU A 240 -5.05 -5.51 9.28
N GLY A 241 -4.36 -5.60 10.43
CA GLY A 241 -4.31 -6.82 11.24
C GLY A 241 -3.71 -8.02 10.49
N LEU A 242 -2.73 -7.80 9.60
CA LEU A 242 -2.22 -8.85 8.69
C LEU A 242 -1.61 -10.04 9.42
N ALA A 243 -1.11 -9.86 10.65
CA ALA A 243 -0.61 -10.95 11.49
C ALA A 243 -1.66 -12.03 11.81
N ALA A 244 -2.95 -11.70 11.75
CA ALA A 244 -4.04 -12.67 11.94
C ALA A 244 -4.44 -13.39 10.65
N ILE A 245 -3.98 -12.91 9.49
CA ILE A 245 -4.35 -13.43 8.16
C ILE A 245 -3.19 -14.23 7.57
N VAL A 246 -2.00 -13.65 7.59
CA VAL A 246 -0.79 -14.26 7.07
C VAL A 246 -0.20 -15.14 8.18
N PRO A 247 -0.11 -16.47 8.01
CA PRO A 247 0.48 -17.35 9.01
C PRO A 247 1.98 -17.04 9.12
N VAL A 248 2.34 -16.28 10.16
CA VAL A 248 3.69 -15.77 10.40
C VAL A 248 4.49 -16.63 11.35
N ASP A 249 4.28 -17.95 11.35
CA ASP A 249 4.91 -18.92 12.23
C ASP A 249 6.46 -18.91 12.20
N ARG A 250 7.06 -18.10 11.31
CA ARG A 250 8.51 -17.96 11.08
C ARG A 250 9.00 -16.55 10.67
N LEU A 251 8.20 -15.48 10.84
CA LEU A 251 8.80 -14.13 10.84
C LEU A 251 9.31 -13.87 12.28
N PRO A 252 10.56 -13.36 12.44
CA PRO A 252 11.17 -13.15 13.76
C PRO A 252 10.35 -12.22 14.67
#